data_AF-A0A524IVP6-F1
#
_entry.id   AF-A0A524IVP6-F1
#
_cell.length_a   1.000
_cell.length_b   1.000
_cell.length_c   1.000
_cell.angle_alpha   90.00
_cell.angle_beta   90.00
_cell.angle_gamma   90.00
#
_symmetry.space_group_name_H-M   'P 1'
#
loop_
_entity.id
_entity.type
_entity.pdbx_description
1 polymer ?
#
loop_
_entity_poly.entity_id
_entity_poly.type
_entity_poly.pdbx_seq_one_letter_code
_entity_poly.pdbx_strand_id
1 'polypeptide(L)'
;AEERESCANWLAREIDLLPALRVVVALGGFGWDAFLKVLEGKGWEVPRPKPKFGHLARVDLAGEGRRLSLVGSYHPSQQNTFTGRLTEEMFDAVWSEAAGLLSVRQVLPTREYDAET
;
A
#
# COMPACT_ATOMS: atom_id res chain seq x y z
N ALA A 1 -15.18 -8.24 -13.55
CA ALA A 1 -14.00 -8.92 -12.98
C ALA A 1 -12.81 -8.76 -13.91
N GLU A 2 -13.03 -8.97 -15.22
CA GLU A 2 -12.09 -8.73 -16.32
C GLU A 2 -11.31 -7.41 -16.21
N GLU A 3 -11.97 -6.27 -16.00
CA GLU A 3 -11.26 -4.98 -15.86
C GLU A 3 -10.21 -4.98 -14.74
N ARG A 4 -10.47 -5.68 -13.62
CA ARG A 4 -9.55 -5.74 -12.47
C ARG A 4 -8.32 -6.57 -12.79
N GLU A 5 -8.50 -7.65 -13.52
CA GLU A 5 -7.42 -8.54 -13.94
C GLU A 5 -6.56 -7.86 -15.00
N SER A 6 -7.20 -7.19 -15.97
CA SER A 6 -6.53 -6.35 -16.95
C SER A 6 -5.72 -5.23 -16.30
N CYS A 7 -6.27 -4.57 -15.27
CA CYS A 7 -5.58 -3.51 -14.52
C CYS A 7 -4.48 -4.03 -13.59
N ALA A 8 -4.60 -5.25 -13.06
CA ALA A 8 -3.65 -5.81 -12.09
C ALA A 8 -2.21 -5.88 -12.65
N ASN A 9 -2.06 -6.13 -13.95
CA ASN A 9 -0.75 -6.17 -14.61
C ASN A 9 -0.03 -4.82 -14.57
N TRP A 10 -0.78 -3.71 -14.65
CA TRP A 10 -0.21 -2.37 -14.55
C TRP A 10 0.26 -2.08 -13.13
N LEU A 11 -0.56 -2.42 -12.13
CA LEU A 11 -0.19 -2.28 -10.72
C LEU A 11 1.03 -3.13 -10.34
N ALA A 12 1.10 -4.37 -10.83
CA ALA A 12 2.25 -5.24 -10.61
C ALA A 12 3.55 -4.62 -11.15
N ARG A 13 3.50 -4.07 -12.38
CA ARG A 13 4.64 -3.38 -13.01
C ARG A 13 5.00 -2.09 -12.27
N GLU A 14 4.02 -1.33 -11.80
CA GLU A 14 4.27 -0.10 -11.04
C GLU A 14 5.05 -0.40 -9.75
N ILE A 15 4.71 -1.48 -9.04
CA ILE A 15 5.43 -1.93 -7.83
C ILE A 15 6.89 -2.30 -8.14
N ASP A 16 7.17 -2.86 -9.32
CA ASP A 16 8.53 -3.16 -9.78
C ASP A 16 9.33 -1.89 -10.09
N LEU A 17 8.66 -0.86 -10.62
CA LEU A 17 9.27 0.42 -10.96
C LEU A 17 9.52 1.33 -9.75
N LEU A 18 8.96 1.00 -8.59
CA LEU A 18 9.11 1.75 -7.34
C LEU A 18 9.99 0.97 -6.33
N PRO A 19 11.32 0.89 -6.52
CA PRO A 19 12.20 0.11 -5.64
C PRO A 19 12.27 0.66 -4.20
N ALA A 20 12.00 1.95 -4.03
CA ALA A 20 11.94 2.62 -2.73
C ALA A 20 10.53 2.62 -2.11
N LEU A 21 9.56 1.90 -2.70
CA LEU A 21 8.20 1.79 -2.16
C LEU A 21 8.23 1.18 -0.76
N ARG A 22 7.76 1.96 0.21
CA ARG A 22 7.82 1.64 1.65
C ARG A 22 6.44 1.62 2.31
N VAL A 23 5.52 2.47 1.83
CA VAL A 23 4.17 2.60 2.39
C VAL A 23 3.18 2.77 1.23
N VAL A 24 2.05 2.08 1.30
CA VAL A 24 0.92 2.23 0.38
C VAL A 24 -0.34 2.51 1.18
N VAL A 25 -1.14 3.47 0.72
CA VAL A 25 -2.46 3.76 1.28
C VAL A 25 -3.53 3.25 0.31
N ALA A 26 -4.32 2.26 0.74
CA ALA A 26 -5.43 1.73 -0.03
C ALA A 26 -6.74 2.48 0.27
N LEU A 27 -7.29 3.13 -0.76
CA LEU A 27 -8.55 3.86 -0.67
C LEU A 27 -9.74 2.92 -0.91
N GLY A 28 -10.34 2.45 0.18
CA GLY A 28 -11.46 1.52 0.20
C GLY A 28 -11.04 0.05 0.16
N GLY A 29 -11.98 -0.83 0.55
CA GLY A 29 -11.74 -2.28 0.59
C GLY A 29 -11.41 -2.88 -0.77
N PHE A 30 -11.89 -2.27 -1.85
CA PHE A 30 -11.56 -2.71 -3.20
C PHE A 30 -10.06 -2.56 -3.51
N GLY A 31 -9.48 -1.39 -3.25
CA GLY A 31 -8.04 -1.16 -3.43
C GLY A 31 -7.20 -2.04 -2.51
N TRP A 32 -7.63 -2.21 -1.25
CA TRP A 32 -6.99 -3.09 -0.28
C TRP A 32 -6.90 -4.53 -0.80
N ASP A 33 -8.03 -5.06 -1.27
CA ASP A 33 -8.10 -6.44 -1.73
C ASP A 33 -7.30 -6.67 -3.01
N ALA A 34 -7.36 -5.73 -3.95
CA ALA A 34 -6.64 -5.78 -5.21
C ALA A 34 -5.11 -5.73 -4.99
N PHE A 35 -4.65 -4.82 -4.12
CA PHE A 35 -3.23 -4.67 -3.80
C PHE A 35 -2.65 -5.93 -3.14
N LEU A 36 -3.34 -6.48 -2.12
CA LEU A 36 -2.93 -7.74 -1.49
C LEU A 36 -2.90 -8.91 -2.47
N LYS A 37 -3.86 -8.99 -3.41
CA LYS A 37 -3.87 -10.04 -4.45
C LYS A 37 -2.67 -9.92 -5.39
N VAL A 38 -2.32 -8.69 -5.82
CA VAL A 38 -1.15 -8.45 -6.67
C VAL A 38 0.14 -8.82 -5.93
N LEU A 39 0.27 -8.44 -4.65
CA LEU A 39 1.45 -8.79 -3.86
C LEU A 39 1.59 -10.30 -3.63
N GLU A 40 0.50 -11.01 -3.32
CA GLU A 40 0.53 -12.48 -3.23
C GLU A 40 1.01 -13.11 -4.54
N GLY A 41 0.52 -12.63 -5.69
CA GLY A 41 0.98 -13.09 -7.02
C GLY A 41 2.46 -12.77 -7.32
N LYS A 42 3.01 -11.73 -6.70
CA LYS A 42 4.44 -11.38 -6.77
C LYS A 42 5.30 -12.11 -5.74
N GLY A 43 4.73 -13.03 -4.96
CA GLY A 43 5.46 -13.83 -3.97
C GLY A 43 5.73 -13.10 -2.64
N TRP A 44 5.00 -12.02 -2.35
CA TRP A 44 5.05 -11.39 -1.03
C TRP A 44 4.30 -12.23 0.01
N GLU A 45 4.77 -12.17 1.24
CA GLU A 45 4.18 -12.85 2.40
C GLU A 45 2.91 -12.14 2.85
N VAL A 46 1.77 -12.53 2.27
CA VAL A 46 0.45 -12.05 2.69
C VAL A 46 -0.10 -12.97 3.80
N PRO A 47 -0.45 -12.44 4.99
CA PRO A 47 -0.96 -13.25 6.10
C PRO A 47 -2.21 -14.07 5.74
N ARG A 48 -2.34 -15.23 6.38
CA ARG A 48 -3.52 -16.11 6.30
C ARG A 48 -4.09 -16.33 7.71
N PRO A 49 -5.37 -16.02 7.98
CA PRO A 49 -6.38 -15.52 7.04
C PRO A 49 -6.05 -14.12 6.50
N LYS A 50 -6.56 -13.79 5.30
CA LYS A 50 -6.30 -12.51 4.63
C LYS A 50 -6.67 -11.35 5.57
N PRO A 51 -5.80 -10.34 5.73
CA PRO A 51 -6.09 -9.15 6.52
C PRO A 51 -7.40 -8.48 6.08
N LYS A 52 -8.27 -8.19 7.04
CA LYS A 52 -9.54 -7.49 6.78
C LYS A 52 -9.29 -6.00 6.59
N PHE A 53 -10.00 -5.41 5.64
CA PHE A 53 -9.99 -3.96 5.44
C PHE A 53 -10.69 -3.21 6.58
N GLY A 54 -10.14 -2.05 6.92
CA GLY A 54 -10.73 -1.04 7.80
C GLY A 54 -10.03 0.31 7.60
N HIS A 55 -10.67 1.40 8.03
CA HIS A 55 -9.99 2.70 8.08
C HIS A 55 -8.92 2.66 9.17
N LEU A 56 -7.71 3.13 8.85
CA LEU A 56 -6.47 2.96 9.61
C LEU A 56 -6.08 1.49 9.89
N ALA A 57 -6.69 0.52 9.21
CA ALA A 57 -6.19 -0.85 9.26
C ALA A 57 -4.79 -0.89 8.65
N ARG A 58 -3.87 -1.62 9.27
CA ARG A 58 -2.49 -1.72 8.82
C ARG A 58 -2.05 -3.18 8.75
N VAL A 59 -1.27 -3.49 7.71
CA VAL A 59 -0.51 -4.73 7.63
C VAL A 59 0.90 -4.43 7.13
N ASP A 60 1.89 -4.98 7.81
CA ASP A 60 3.27 -4.96 7.35
C ASP A 60 3.54 -6.26 6.59
N LEU A 61 4.13 -6.13 5.40
CA LEU A 61 4.35 -7.19 4.43
C LEU A 61 5.84 -7.27 4.13
N ALA A 62 6.34 -8.48 3.90
CA ALA A 62 7.70 -8.73 3.45
C ALA A 62 7.68 -9.51 2.13
N GLY A 63 8.61 -9.19 1.23
CA GLY A 63 8.68 -9.83 -0.07
C GLY A 63 9.78 -9.19 -0.91
N GLU A 64 10.34 -9.95 -1.85
CA GLU A 64 11.40 -9.46 -2.75
C GLU A 64 12.59 -8.84 -1.99
N GLY A 65 12.89 -9.32 -0.77
CA GLY A 65 13.96 -8.78 0.08
C GLY A 65 13.69 -7.40 0.70
N ARG A 66 12.47 -6.87 0.60
CA ARG A 66 12.07 -5.56 1.14
C ARG A 66 10.84 -5.67 2.05
N ARG A 67 10.57 -4.58 2.78
CA ARG A 67 9.37 -4.43 3.62
C ARG A 67 8.47 -3.32 3.09
N LEU A 68 7.17 -3.53 3.28
CA LEU A 68 6.13 -2.60 2.86
C LEU A 68 5.02 -2.54 3.90
N SER A 69 4.58 -1.35 4.27
CA SER A 69 3.37 -1.17 5.07
C SER A 69 2.19 -0.81 4.17
N LEU A 70 1.08 -1.53 4.31
CA LEU A 70 -0.20 -1.21 3.69
C LEU A 70 -1.14 -0.64 4.74
N VAL A 71 -1.67 0.56 4.50
CA VAL A 71 -2.62 1.26 5.36
C VAL A 71 -3.95 1.41 4.63
N GLY A 72 -5.06 1.11 5.28
CA GLY A 72 -6.41 1.24 4.74
C GLY A 72 -7.03 2.60 5.08
N SER A 73 -7.72 3.20 4.12
CA SER A 73 -8.61 4.34 4.37
C SER A 73 -9.97 4.06 3.76
N TYR A 74 -11.05 4.59 4.35
CA TYR A 74 -12.28 4.73 3.58
C TYR A 74 -12.02 5.57 2.33
N HIS A 75 -12.71 5.24 1.24
CA HIS A 75 -12.55 5.94 -0.02
C HIS A 75 -13.13 7.35 0.09
N PRO A 76 -12.46 8.40 -0.41
CA PRO A 76 -12.96 9.78 -0.37
C PRO A 76 -14.04 10.01 -1.45
N SER A 77 -15.06 9.14 -1.51
CA SER A 77 -16.22 9.33 -2.38
C SER A 77 -17.18 10.35 -1.77
N GLN A 78 -17.96 11.03 -2.61
CA GLN A 78 -19.01 11.95 -2.16
C GLN A 78 -19.95 11.33 -1.13
N GLN A 79 -20.32 10.06 -1.33
CA GLN A 79 -21.16 9.34 -0.36
C GLN A 79 -20.50 9.29 1.02
N ASN A 80 -19.21 8.99 1.11
CA ASN A 80 -18.53 8.88 2.40
C ASN A 80 -18.28 10.24 3.05
N THR A 81 -17.90 11.25 2.25
CA THR A 81 -17.58 12.59 2.77
C THR A 81 -18.84 13.35 3.18
N PHE A 82 -19.92 13.31 2.39
CA PHE A 82 -21.15 14.07 2.68
C PHE A 82 -21.99 13.45 3.81
N THR A 83 -21.89 12.14 4.02
CA THR A 83 -22.57 11.47 5.14
C THR A 83 -21.75 11.47 6.43
N GLY A 84 -20.53 12.01 6.41
CA GLY A 84 -19.62 12.00 7.57
C GLY A 84 -19.02 10.63 7.90
N ARG A 85 -19.19 9.63 7.02
CA ARG A 85 -18.53 8.32 7.18
C ARG A 85 -17.00 8.43 7.05
N LEU A 86 -16.51 9.43 6.34
CA LEU A 86 -15.12 9.86 6.33
C LEU A 86 -15.09 11.37 6.52
N THR A 87 -14.54 11.84 7.63
CA THR A 87 -14.27 13.27 7.85
C THR A 87 -12.89 13.65 7.34
N GLU A 88 -12.63 14.96 7.24
CA GLU A 88 -11.32 15.48 6.85
C GLU A 88 -10.24 15.06 7.85
N GLU A 89 -10.51 15.18 9.15
CA GLU A 89 -9.57 14.81 10.21
C GLU A 89 -9.22 13.31 10.18
N MET A 90 -10.21 12.47 9.88
CA MET A 90 -10.00 11.04 9.68
C MET A 90 -9.10 10.78 8.47
N PHE A 91 -9.30 11.52 7.38
CA PHE A 91 -8.49 11.36 6.18
C PHE A 91 -7.04 11.86 6.39
N ASP A 92 -6.86 12.99 7.07
CA ASP A 92 -5.56 13.53 7.47
C ASP A 92 -4.78 12.59 8.41
N ALA A 93 -5.49 11.90 9.30
CA ALA A 93 -4.90 10.92 10.19
C ALA A 93 -4.22 9.76 9.42
N VAL A 94 -4.78 9.35 8.27
CA VAL A 94 -4.18 8.30 7.43
C VAL A 94 -2.83 8.74 6.86
N TRP A 95 -2.76 9.98 6.37
CA TRP A 95 -1.51 10.52 5.81
C TRP A 95 -0.47 10.76 6.89
N SER A 96 -0.90 11.19 8.08
CA SER A 96 -0.05 11.34 9.26
C SER A 96 0.56 10.00 9.68
N GLU A 97 -0.25 8.93 9.76
CA GLU A 97 0.23 7.57 10.00
C GLU A 97 1.24 7.15 8.93
N ALA A 98 0.88 7.28 7.64
CA ALA A 98 1.76 6.90 6.54
C ALA A 98 3.12 7.63 6.58
N ALA A 99 3.13 8.93 6.87
CA ALA A 99 4.36 9.70 7.06
C ALA A 99 5.18 9.22 8.27
N GLY A 100 4.51 8.90 9.38
CA GLY A 100 5.13 8.29 10.55
C GLY A 100 5.91 7.02 10.22
N LEU A 101 5.36 6.15 9.37
CA LEU A 101 6.01 4.90 8.95
C LEU A 101 7.25 5.11 8.07
N LEU A 102 7.31 6.22 7.32
CA LEU A 102 8.49 6.58 6.55
C LEU A 102 9.63 7.09 7.45
N SER A 103 9.28 7.78 8.54
CA SER A 103 10.25 8.36 9.49
C SER A 103 11.01 7.32 10.32
N VAL A 104 10.50 6.09 10.41
CA VAL A 104 11.22 4.97 11.05
C VAL A 104 12.35 4.53 10.12
N ARG A 105 13.59 4.83 10.53
CA ARG A 105 14.83 4.55 9.82
C ARG A 105 15.00 3.04 9.60
N GLN A 106 14.53 2.52 8.48
CA GLN A 106 15.05 1.26 7.95
C GLN A 106 16.36 1.55 7.24
N VAL A 107 17.44 0.91 7.71
CA VAL A 107 18.74 0.89 7.05
C VAL A 107 18.54 0.28 5.67
N LEU A 108 18.58 1.10 4.63
CA LEU A 108 18.71 0.62 3.26
C LEU A 108 20.19 0.33 3.02
N PRO A 109 20.57 -0.79 2.38
CA PRO A 109 21.93 -0.97 1.91
C PRO A 109 22.24 0.15 0.91
N THR A 110 23.35 0.86 1.14
CA THR A 110 23.89 1.84 0.20
C THR A 110 24.17 1.12 -1.11
N ARG A 111 23.43 1.46 -2.16
CA ARG A 111 23.88 1.19 -3.53
C ARG A 111 25.05 2.13 -3.80
N GLU A 112 26.25 1.59 -3.83
CA GLU A 112 27.35 2.22 -4.55
C GLU A 112 26.90 2.33 -6.01
N TYR A 113 26.82 3.56 -6.50
CA TYR A 113 26.83 3.80 -7.93
C TYR A 113 28.29 3.72 -8.35
N ASP A 114 28.68 2.62 -8.98
CA ASP A 114 29.98 2.53 -9.64
C ASP A 114 30.01 3.59 -10.75
N ALA A 115 30.87 4.58 -10.55
CA ALA A 115 31.22 5.57 -11.55
C ALA A 115 32.27 4.96 -12.49
N GLU A 116 31.83 4.38 -13.60
CA GLU A 116 32.63 4.06 -14.78
C GLU A 116 31.73 4.32 -16.01
N THR A 117 32.11 5.05 -17.07
CA THR A 117 33.39 5.53 -17.61
C THR A 117 33.16 6.87 -18.30
#